data_AF-A0A353XYG6-F1
#
_entry.id   AF-A0A353XYG6-F1
#
_cell.length_a   1.000
_cell.length_b   1.000
_cell.length_c   1.000
_cell.angle_alpha   90.00
_cell.angle_beta   90.00
_cell.angle_gamma   90.00
#
_symmetry.space_group_name_H-M   'P 1'
#
loop_
_entity.id
_entity.type
_entity.pdbx_description
1 polymer ?
#
loop_
_entity_poly.entity_id
_entity_poly.type
_entity_poly.pdbx_seq_one_letter_code
_entity_poly.pdbx_strand_id
1 'polypeptide(L)'
;MQLLMLGYQHLGEYRSSKKLADVIQPYVGADTIVYGVGIYPQSLPFYLGRTLQLAITQSELKMGIHQEPGKWIPDMQGFRTRWLQEQGQSVALFSPRDYKRLKSDGLPMILIYEDTKKVAVRRR
;
A
#
# COMPACT_ATOMS: atom_id res chain seq x y z
N MET A 1 3.47 -40.10 -0.19
CA MET A 1 4.04 -39.02 0.65
C MET A 1 3.63 -37.66 0.09
N GLN A 2 2.37 -37.27 0.27
CA GLN A 2 1.79 -36.09 -0.38
C GLN A 2 1.22 -35.15 0.71
N LEU A 3 2.12 -34.53 1.46
CA LEU A 3 1.76 -33.53 2.49
C LEU A 3 2.43 -32.17 2.28
N LEU A 4 3.20 -31.99 1.20
CA LEU A 4 4.01 -30.78 0.98
C LEU A 4 3.32 -29.68 0.14
N MET A 5 2.18 -29.96 -0.49
CA MET A 5 1.52 -28.97 -1.38
C MET A 5 0.60 -27.98 -0.63
N LEU A 6 -0.05 -28.38 0.46
CA LEU A 6 -0.97 -27.51 1.22
C LEU A 6 -0.25 -26.36 1.94
N GLY A 7 0.96 -26.59 2.44
CA GLY A 7 1.76 -25.54 3.09
C GLY A 7 2.24 -24.45 2.12
N TYR A 8 2.52 -24.83 0.87
CA TYR A 8 3.03 -23.89 -0.14
C TYR A 8 1.94 -22.92 -0.63
N GLN A 9 0.70 -23.39 -0.77
CA GLN A 9 -0.44 -22.54 -1.16
C GLN A 9 -0.76 -21.52 -0.05
N HIS A 10 -0.83 -21.95 1.21
CA HIS A 10 -1.06 -21.05 2.34
C HIS A 10 0.07 -20.02 2.55
N LEU A 11 1.33 -20.42 2.40
CA LEU A 11 2.49 -19.50 2.47
C LEU A 11 2.56 -18.55 1.27
N GLY A 12 2.20 -19.05 0.08
CA GLY A 12 2.12 -18.29 -1.16
C GLY A 12 1.03 -17.23 -1.10
N GLU A 13 -0.16 -17.55 -0.58
CA GLU A 13 -1.26 -16.60 -0.36
C GLU A 13 -0.93 -15.53 0.68
N TYR A 14 -0.17 -15.88 1.72
CA TYR A 14 0.27 -14.94 2.76
C TYR A 14 1.36 -13.97 2.29
N ARG A 15 2.16 -14.37 1.28
CA ARG A 15 3.12 -13.49 0.58
C ARG A 15 2.51 -12.78 -0.63
N SER A 16 1.51 -13.38 -1.24
CA SER A 16 0.84 -12.88 -2.43
C SER A 16 -0.05 -11.69 -2.07
N SER A 17 0.03 -10.64 -2.89
CA SER A 17 -0.87 -9.49 -2.77
C SER A 17 -2.23 -9.76 -3.43
N LYS A 18 -2.53 -11.00 -3.85
CA LYS A 18 -3.77 -11.36 -4.57
C LYS A 18 -5.03 -11.06 -3.75
N LYS A 19 -5.13 -11.61 -2.53
CA LYS A 19 -6.29 -11.36 -1.65
C LYS A 19 -6.48 -9.87 -1.35
N LEU A 20 -5.38 -9.16 -1.15
CA LEU A 20 -5.38 -7.71 -1.00
C LEU A 20 -5.91 -7.03 -2.27
N ALA A 21 -5.43 -7.42 -3.45
CA ALA A 21 -5.86 -6.89 -4.74
C ALA A 21 -7.37 -7.09 -4.94
N ASP A 22 -7.86 -8.32 -4.73
CA ASP A 22 -9.28 -8.66 -4.89
C ASP A 22 -10.18 -7.77 -4.01
N VAL A 23 -9.73 -7.44 -2.80
CA VAL A 23 -10.49 -6.58 -1.88
C VAL A 23 -10.43 -5.10 -2.26
N ILE A 24 -9.28 -4.60 -2.72
CA ILE A 24 -9.13 -3.17 -2.99
C ILE A 24 -9.53 -2.77 -4.42
N GLN A 25 -9.58 -3.72 -5.36
CA GLN A 25 -9.90 -3.49 -6.78
C GLN A 25 -11.18 -2.65 -7.01
N PRO A 26 -12.29 -2.84 -6.26
CA PRO A 26 -13.49 -2.00 -6.41
C PRO A 26 -13.28 -0.52 -6.08
N TYR A 27 -12.21 -0.17 -5.36
CA TYR A 27 -11.86 1.20 -4.98
C TYR A 27 -10.76 1.81 -5.86
N VAL A 28 -10.26 1.06 -6.86
CA VAL A 28 -9.16 1.48 -7.75
C VAL A 28 -9.72 1.74 -9.14
N GLY A 29 -10.14 2.99 -9.38
CA GLY A 29 -10.61 3.51 -10.67
C GLY A 29 -9.51 4.09 -11.55
N ALA A 30 -9.91 4.67 -12.69
CA ALA A 30 -9.02 5.35 -13.66
C ALA A 30 -8.09 6.38 -13.00
N ASP A 31 -8.65 7.22 -12.15
CA ASP A 31 -7.94 8.35 -11.54
C ASP A 31 -7.53 8.08 -10.08
N THR A 32 -7.71 6.84 -9.61
CA THR A 32 -7.35 6.49 -8.23
C THR A 32 -5.84 6.41 -8.08
N ILE A 33 -5.31 7.16 -7.12
CA ILE A 33 -3.91 7.01 -6.71
C ILE A 33 -3.82 5.92 -5.64
N VAL A 34 -2.91 4.97 -5.86
CA VAL A 34 -2.63 3.89 -4.91
C VAL A 34 -1.24 4.10 -4.30
N TYR A 35 -1.19 4.34 -3.00
CA TYR A 35 0.04 4.60 -2.25
C TYR A 35 0.58 3.35 -1.55
N GLY A 36 1.87 3.07 -1.71
CA GLY A 36 2.64 2.18 -0.84
C GLY A 36 3.42 2.99 0.18
N VAL A 37 2.99 3.02 1.44
CA VAL A 37 3.57 3.88 2.48
C VAL A 37 4.35 3.05 3.48
N GLY A 38 5.69 3.16 3.42
CA GLY A 38 6.60 2.33 4.23
C GLY A 38 6.52 0.82 3.94
N ILE A 39 5.73 0.41 2.94
CA ILE A 39 5.62 -0.97 2.47
C ILE A 39 5.52 -0.98 0.94
N TYR A 40 6.13 -1.99 0.30
CA TYR A 40 6.00 -2.24 -1.13
C TYR A 40 5.57 -3.68 -1.42
N PRO A 41 4.26 -3.92 -1.63
CA PRO A 41 3.78 -5.25 -2.00
C PRO A 41 4.12 -5.53 -3.47
N GLN A 42 5.26 -6.18 -3.73
CA GLN A 42 5.83 -6.35 -5.08
C GLN A 42 4.88 -6.98 -6.11
N SER A 43 3.98 -7.89 -5.68
CA SER A 43 3.03 -8.55 -6.57
C SER A 43 1.73 -7.76 -6.79
N LEU A 44 1.48 -6.70 -6.01
CA LEU A 44 0.23 -5.94 -6.09
C LEU A 44 0.04 -5.17 -7.40
N PRO A 45 1.06 -4.47 -7.95
CA PRO A 45 0.92 -3.78 -9.23
C PRO A 45 0.44 -4.71 -10.35
N PHE A 46 0.94 -5.95 -10.36
CA PHE A 46 0.57 -6.98 -11.33
C PHE A 46 -0.91 -7.34 -11.22
N TYR A 47 -1.42 -7.62 -10.02
CA TYR A 47 -2.83 -7.99 -9.81
C TYR A 47 -3.79 -6.81 -10.01
N LEU A 48 -3.36 -5.58 -9.72
CA LEU A 48 -4.19 -4.39 -9.96
C LEU A 48 -4.16 -3.91 -11.40
N GLY A 49 -3.16 -4.32 -12.20
CA GLY A 49 -2.90 -3.71 -13.51
C GLY A 49 -2.58 -2.22 -13.41
N ARG A 50 -1.95 -1.78 -12.31
CA ARG A 50 -1.73 -0.37 -11.96
C ARG A 50 -0.35 -0.16 -11.34
N THR A 51 0.23 1.02 -11.56
CA THR A 51 1.42 1.46 -10.85
C THR A 51 1.06 2.02 -9.47
N LEU A 52 1.95 1.84 -8.48
CA LEU A 52 1.82 2.41 -7.15
C LEU A 52 2.65 3.70 -7.05
N GLN A 53 2.13 4.72 -6.37
CA GLN A 53 2.95 5.82 -5.88
C GLN A 53 3.59 5.42 -4.55
N LEU A 54 4.89 5.63 -4.42
CA LEU A 54 5.63 5.16 -3.25
C LEU A 54 5.95 6.32 -2.31
N ALA A 55 5.53 6.17 -1.07
CA ALA A 55 5.87 7.04 0.05
C ALA A 55 6.72 6.24 1.03
N ILE A 56 7.99 6.06 0.68
CA ILE A 56 8.93 5.22 1.44
C ILE A 56 10.05 6.13 1.95
N THR A 57 10.39 5.97 3.23
CA THR A 57 11.49 6.71 3.87
C THR A 57 12.80 6.46 3.12
N GLN A 58 13.57 7.53 2.87
CA GLN A 58 14.82 7.55 2.09
C GLN A 58 15.87 6.47 2.46
N SER A 59 15.80 5.85 3.65
CA SER A 59 16.80 4.86 4.08
C SER A 59 16.75 3.55 3.28
N GLU A 60 15.62 3.20 2.65
CA GLU A 60 15.48 1.95 1.91
C GLU A 60 15.71 2.10 0.39
N LEU A 61 15.84 3.33 -0.12
CA LEU A 61 15.91 3.63 -1.56
C LEU A 61 17.00 4.63 -1.93
N LYS A 62 18.17 4.54 -1.28
CA LYS A 62 19.34 5.38 -1.58
C LYS A 62 19.78 5.36 -3.07
N MET A 63 19.33 4.41 -3.88
CA MET A 63 19.73 4.29 -5.30
C MET A 63 18.67 4.72 -6.34
N GLY A 64 17.39 4.86 -5.98
CA GLY A 64 16.29 5.08 -6.96
C GLY A 64 15.75 6.51 -7.05
N ILE A 65 15.99 7.34 -6.03
CA ILE A 65 15.33 8.65 -5.85
C ILE A 65 15.77 9.69 -6.91
N HIS A 66 16.96 9.53 -7.50
CA HIS A 66 17.48 10.49 -8.48
C HIS A 66 16.82 10.40 -9.86
N GLN A 67 15.98 9.39 -10.11
CA GLN A 67 15.44 9.19 -11.46
C GLN A 67 14.10 9.91 -11.72
N GLU A 68 13.23 10.14 -10.72
CA GLU A 68 11.91 10.78 -10.95
C GLU A 68 11.34 11.54 -9.73
N PRO A 69 11.79 12.78 -9.43
CA PRO A 69 11.41 13.51 -8.20
C PRO A 69 9.90 13.76 -8.00
N GLY A 70 9.08 13.67 -9.05
CA GLY A 70 7.62 13.83 -8.97
C GLY A 70 6.84 12.58 -8.55
N LYS A 71 7.48 11.40 -8.45
CA LYS A 71 6.81 10.13 -8.12
C LYS A 71 7.03 9.65 -6.68
N TRP A 72 7.86 10.36 -5.91
CA TRP A 72 8.30 9.94 -4.59
C TRP A 72 7.89 10.92 -3.51
N ILE A 73 7.31 10.39 -2.44
CA ILE A 73 7.04 11.17 -1.24
C ILE A 73 8.14 10.81 -0.22
N PRO A 74 8.96 11.79 0.23
CA PRO A 74 10.22 11.53 0.92
C PRO A 74 10.06 10.94 2.32
N ASP A 75 8.92 11.21 2.97
CA ASP A 75 8.64 10.77 4.34
C ASP A 75 7.14 10.67 4.62
N MET A 76 6.82 10.20 5.83
CA MET A 76 5.45 10.05 6.32
C MET A 76 4.69 11.39 6.45
N GLN A 77 5.38 12.51 6.69
CA GLN A 77 4.72 13.82 6.74
C GLN A 77 4.30 14.29 5.35
N GLY A 78 5.18 14.13 4.35
CA GLY A 78 4.85 14.39 2.96
C GLY A 78 3.63 13.57 2.51
N PHE A 79 3.53 12.32 2.97
CA PHE A 79 2.37 11.48 2.68
C PHE A 79 1.11 12.06 3.29
N ARG A 80 1.14 12.48 4.56
CA ARG A 80 -0.03 13.11 5.21
C ARG A 80 -0.50 14.35 4.47
N THR A 81 0.42 15.24 4.12
CA THR A 81 0.10 16.46 3.38
C THR A 81 -0.57 16.14 2.06
N ARG A 82 0.02 15.23 1.26
CA ARG A 82 -0.57 14.81 -0.02
C ARG A 82 -1.91 14.11 0.18
N TRP A 83 -1.99 13.21 1.15
CA TRP A 83 -3.18 12.47 1.50
C TRP A 83 -4.34 13.38 1.89
N LEU A 84 -4.08 14.54 2.52
CA LEU A 84 -5.10 15.54 2.90
C LEU A 84 -5.48 16.50 1.76
N GLN A 85 -4.58 16.75 0.82
CA GLN A 85 -4.82 17.60 -0.35
C GLN A 85 -5.54 16.88 -1.49
N GLU A 86 -5.54 15.54 -1.46
CA GLU A 86 -6.16 14.74 -2.51
C GLU A 86 -7.65 15.03 -2.63
N GLN A 87 -8.11 15.25 -3.85
CA GLN A 87 -9.50 15.62 -4.14
C GLN A 87 -10.30 14.43 -4.69
N GLY A 88 -9.60 13.40 -5.17
CA GLY A 88 -10.18 12.17 -5.71
C GLY A 88 -10.13 10.99 -4.76
N GLN A 89 -10.62 9.85 -5.25
CA GLN A 89 -10.46 8.58 -4.55
C GLN A 89 -8.98 8.21 -4.46
N SER A 90 -8.56 7.80 -3.27
CA SER A 90 -7.20 7.31 -3.06
C SER A 90 -7.18 6.14 -2.13
N VAL A 91 -6.24 5.23 -2.38
CA VAL A 91 -6.00 4.03 -1.59
C VAL A 91 -4.59 4.09 -1.05
N ALA A 92 -4.38 3.75 0.22
CA ALA A 92 -3.04 3.69 0.80
C ALA A 92 -2.82 2.38 1.56
N LEU A 93 -1.59 1.90 1.48
CA LEU A 93 -1.12 0.65 2.06
C LEU A 93 -0.07 0.94 3.13
N PHE A 94 -0.24 0.33 4.31
CA PHE A 94 0.64 0.51 5.47
C PHE A 94 1.02 -0.81 6.13
N SER A 95 2.03 -0.78 6.98
CA SER A 95 2.13 -1.75 8.07
C SER A 95 1.03 -1.51 9.13
N PRO A 96 0.58 -2.53 9.89
CA PRO A 96 -0.36 -2.33 10.99
C PRO A 96 0.13 -1.34 12.04
N ARG A 97 1.46 -1.25 12.24
CA ARG A 97 2.09 -0.28 13.15
C ARG A 97 1.88 1.15 12.66
N ASP A 98 2.17 1.41 11.38
CA ASP A 98 2.05 2.76 10.80
C ASP A 98 0.59 3.20 10.72
N TYR A 99 -0.33 2.28 10.38
CA TYR A 99 -1.76 2.56 10.42
C TYR A 99 -2.22 3.00 11.81
N LYS A 100 -1.85 2.27 12.88
CA LYS A 100 -2.21 2.65 14.25
C LYS A 100 -1.68 4.04 14.63
N ARG A 101 -0.44 4.36 14.25
CA ARG A 101 0.14 5.68 14.47
C ARG A 101 -0.64 6.77 13.72
N LEU A 102 -0.89 6.58 12.42
CA LEU A 102 -1.60 7.55 11.59
C LEU A 102 -3.05 7.76 12.05
N LYS A 103 -3.71 6.68 12.50
CA LYS A 103 -5.05 6.74 13.08
C LYS A 103 -5.06 7.52 14.40
N SER A 104 -4.07 7.29 15.27
CA SER A 104 -3.91 8.05 16.52
C SER A 104 -3.64 9.53 16.26
N ASP A 105 -2.96 9.85 15.16
CA ASP A 105 -2.67 11.21 14.75
C ASP A 105 -3.85 11.89 14.00
N GLY A 106 -5.02 11.24 13.95
CA GLY A 106 -6.25 11.81 13.41
C GLY A 106 -6.33 11.85 11.87
N LEU A 107 -5.49 11.09 11.15
CA LEU A 107 -5.54 11.07 9.69
C LEU A 107 -6.87 10.43 9.22
N PRO A 108 -7.68 11.12 8.38
CA PRO A 108 -8.94 10.58 7.91
C PRO A 108 -8.68 9.41 6.96
N MET A 109 -9.02 8.21 7.42
CA MET A 109 -8.78 6.96 6.72
C MET A 109 -9.95 6.01 6.96
N ILE A 110 -10.45 5.39 5.88
CA ILE A 110 -11.48 4.34 5.96
C ILE A 110 -10.78 3.00 5.73
N LEU A 111 -10.75 2.15 6.75
CA LEU A 111 -10.18 0.80 6.65
C LEU A 111 -10.96 -0.02 5.62
N ILE A 112 -10.26 -0.65 4.68
CA ILE A 112 -10.85 -1.55 3.67
C ILE A 112 -10.24 -2.95 3.67
N TYR A 113 -9.01 -3.10 4.19
CA TYR A 113 -8.35 -4.40 4.36
C TYR A 113 -7.39 -4.36 5.54
N GLU A 114 -7.31 -5.45 6.31
CA GLU A 114 -6.32 -5.63 7.36
C GLU A 114 -5.91 -7.11 7.42
N ASP A 115 -4.61 -7.34 7.48
CA ASP A 115 -4.01 -8.60 7.90
C ASP A 115 -2.85 -8.34 8.87
N THR A 116 -2.22 -9.41 9.35
CA THR A 116 -1.09 -9.36 10.30
C THR A 116 0.12 -8.53 9.84
N LYS A 117 0.23 -8.22 8.54
CA LYS A 117 1.38 -7.55 7.90
C LYS A 117 1.02 -6.27 7.17
N LYS A 118 -0.22 -6.12 6.71
CA LYS A 118 -0.63 -5.04 5.82
C LYS A 118 -2.01 -4.51 6.20
N VAL A 119 -2.16 -3.20 6.08
CA VAL A 119 -3.43 -2.50 6.16
C VAL A 119 -3.63 -1.74 4.86
N ALA A 120 -4.83 -1.78 4.29
CA ALA A 120 -5.25 -0.88 3.23
C ALA A 120 -6.40 0.00 3.70
N VAL A 121 -6.30 1.27 3.37
CA VAL A 121 -7.35 2.26 3.65
C VAL A 121 -7.70 3.01 2.38
N ARG A 122 -8.85 3.68 2.39
CA ARG A 122 -9.24 4.63 1.36
C ARG A 122 -9.58 6.01 1.92
N ARG A 123 -9.53 7.00 1.04
CA ARG A 123 -10.11 8.34 1.19
C ARG A 123 -11.07 8.63 0.04
N ARG A 124 -12.12 9.40 0.34
CA ARG A 124 -13.13 9.88 -0.59
C ARG A 124 -13.21 11.39 -0.47
#